data_AF-A0A2M8L424-F1
#
_entry.id   AF-A0A2M8L424-F1
#
_cell.length_a   1.000
_cell.length_b   1.000
_cell.length_c   1.000
_cell.angle_alpha   90.00
_cell.angle_beta   90.00
_cell.angle_gamma   90.00
#
_symmetry.space_group_name_H-M   'P 1'
#
loop_
_entity.id
_entity.type
_entity.pdbx_description
1 polymer ?
#
loop_
_entity_poly.entity_id
_entity_poly.type
_entity_poly.pdbx_seq_one_letter_code
_entity_poly.pdbx_strand_id
1 'polypeptide(L)'
;MLLAQYTEEITNPALSEKIRNLTGLQFLAKFLPNIIVLFLIAASLAAFFILLIGGIQFITSGGDKAQMEAARGRLTTAIIGLILVFSVFAIMKVLGDFFGINLLQINLEPLMLK
;
A
#
# COMPACT_ATOMS: atom_id res chain seq x y z
N MET A 1 50.66 -14.09 13.44
CA MET A 1 49.84 -12.87 13.54
C MET A 1 49.39 -12.33 12.17
N LEU A 2 49.32 -13.15 11.10
CA LEU A 2 49.07 -12.68 9.72
C LEU A 2 47.80 -13.26 9.07
N LEU A 3 46.86 -13.80 9.85
CA LEU A 3 45.62 -14.40 9.34
C LEU A 3 44.33 -13.85 9.99
N ALA A 4 44.43 -12.79 10.81
CA ALA A 4 43.29 -12.26 11.57
C ALA A 4 42.55 -11.09 10.89
N GLN A 5 42.95 -10.68 9.68
CA GLN A 5 42.49 -9.42 9.09
C GLN A 5 41.72 -9.59 7.78
N TYR A 6 41.00 -10.70 7.63
CA TYR A 6 40.12 -10.94 6.48
C TYR A 6 38.68 -11.30 6.92
N THR A 7 38.18 -10.58 7.91
CA THR A 7 36.72 -10.37 8.03
C THR A 7 36.44 -8.89 7.82
N GLU A 8 37.01 -8.32 6.75
CA GLU A 8 36.43 -7.09 6.23
C GLU A 8 35.04 -7.47 5.73
N GLU A 9 34.02 -7.10 6.52
CA GLU A 9 32.67 -6.99 6.03
C GLU A 9 32.77 -6.31 4.66
N ILE A 10 32.32 -6.97 3.59
CA ILE A 10 32.34 -6.39 2.26
C ILE A 10 31.32 -5.26 2.29
N THR A 11 31.78 -4.07 2.67
CA THR A 11 30.93 -2.91 2.79
C THR A 11 30.90 -2.24 1.43
N ASN A 12 29.75 -2.29 0.76
CA ASN A 12 29.55 -1.59 -0.49
C ASN A 12 29.29 -0.11 -0.18
N PRO A 13 30.23 0.81 -0.48
CA PRO A 13 30.06 2.24 -0.20
C PRO A 13 28.93 2.87 -1.03
N ALA A 14 28.39 2.18 -2.04
CA ALA A 14 27.19 2.60 -2.76
C ALA A 14 25.90 2.41 -1.94
N LEU A 15 25.94 1.68 -0.82
CA LEU A 15 24.79 1.47 0.06
C LEU A 15 24.86 2.44 1.25
N SER A 16 23.83 3.29 1.38
CA SER A 16 23.68 4.26 2.48
C SER A 16 23.81 3.59 3.86
N GLU A 17 24.45 4.27 4.82
CA GLU A 17 24.63 3.78 6.19
C GLU A 17 23.30 3.39 6.86
N LYS A 18 22.20 4.02 6.45
CA LYS A 18 20.84 3.72 6.90
C LYS A 18 20.32 2.35 6.43
N ILE A 19 20.94 1.70 5.44
CA ILE A 19 20.62 0.33 5.00
C ILE A 19 21.64 -0.65 5.57
N ARG A 20 22.93 -0.25 5.66
CA ARG A 20 24.01 -1.10 6.18
C ARG A 20 23.78 -1.57 7.61
N ASN A 21 23.14 -0.75 8.44
CA ASN A 21 22.85 -1.08 9.85
C ASN A 21 21.44 -1.62 10.09
N LEU A 22 20.64 -1.85 9.05
CA LEU A 22 19.33 -2.47 9.21
C LEU A 22 19.48 -3.98 9.19
N THR A 23 19.10 -4.63 10.28
CA THR A 23 18.85 -6.07 10.26
C THR A 23 17.77 -6.38 9.20
N GLY A 24 17.81 -7.53 8.55
CA GLY A 24 16.84 -7.89 7.49
C GLY A 24 15.38 -7.72 7.93
N LEU A 25 15.11 -7.89 9.23
CA LEU A 25 13.82 -7.63 9.85
C LEU A 25 13.41 -6.14 9.83
N GLN A 26 14.34 -5.22 10.09
CA GLN A 26 14.07 -3.77 10.07
C GLN A 26 13.86 -3.23 8.65
N PHE A 27 14.52 -3.84 7.65
CA PHE A 27 14.24 -3.53 6.24
C PHE A 27 12.81 -3.94 5.86
N LEU A 28 12.41 -5.17 6.19
CA LEU A 28 11.03 -5.64 5.99
C LEU A 28 10.02 -4.75 6.71
N ALA A 29 10.31 -4.35 7.94
CA ALA A 29 9.43 -3.50 8.75
C ALA A 29 9.19 -2.11 8.14
N LYS A 30 10.15 -1.57 7.37
CA LYS A 30 9.97 -0.29 6.65
C LYS A 30 9.34 -0.45 5.27
N PHE A 31 9.67 -1.53 4.57
CA PHE A 31 9.23 -1.75 3.19
C PHE A 31 7.77 -2.22 3.08
N LEU A 32 7.35 -3.11 3.98
CA LEU A 32 6.01 -3.69 3.99
C LEU A 32 4.87 -2.64 4.13
N PRO A 33 4.88 -1.73 5.12
CA PRO A 33 3.81 -0.73 5.25
C PRO A 33 3.76 0.20 4.02
N ASN A 34 4.90 0.52 3.42
CA ASN A 34 4.98 1.36 2.24
C ASN A 34 4.25 0.75 1.02
N ILE A 35 4.44 -0.55 0.77
CA ILE A 35 3.71 -1.26 -0.30
C ILE A 35 2.21 -1.28 -0.01
N ILE A 36 1.83 -1.53 1.24
CA ILE A 36 0.41 -1.59 1.62
C ILE A 36 -0.28 -0.24 1.37
N VAL A 37 0.37 0.87 1.77
CA VAL A 37 -0.16 2.22 1.51
C VAL A 37 -0.29 2.51 0.01
N LEU A 38 0.72 2.14 -0.79
CA LEU A 38 0.65 2.27 -2.24
C LEU A 38 -0.54 1.48 -2.82
N PHE A 39 -0.74 0.26 -2.35
CA PHE A 39 -1.86 -0.59 -2.78
C PHE A 39 -3.21 0.00 -2.34
N LEU A 40 -3.31 0.56 -1.13
CA LEU A 40 -4.52 1.24 -0.67
C LEU A 40 -4.88 2.43 -1.56
N ILE A 41 -3.91 3.24 -1.96
CA ILE A 41 -4.14 4.37 -2.87
C ILE A 41 -4.64 3.86 -4.22
N ALA A 42 -3.96 2.86 -4.80
CA ALA A 42 -4.36 2.28 -6.08
C ALA A 42 -5.76 1.64 -6.02
N ALA A 43 -6.07 0.89 -4.96
CA ALA A 43 -7.36 0.26 -4.75
C ALA A 43 -8.48 1.28 -4.54
N SER A 44 -8.22 2.36 -3.79
CA SER A 44 -9.17 3.46 -3.60
C SER A 44 -9.53 4.10 -4.94
N LEU A 45 -8.52 4.36 -5.77
CA LEU A 45 -8.70 4.98 -7.06
C LEU A 45 -9.46 4.06 -8.03
N ALA A 46 -9.11 2.77 -8.06
CA ALA A 46 -9.83 1.77 -8.85
C ALA A 46 -11.31 1.66 -8.43
N ALA A 47 -11.58 1.58 -7.12
CA ALA A 47 -12.95 1.54 -6.60
C ALA A 47 -13.75 2.79 -7.01
N PHE A 48 -13.13 3.98 -6.96
CA PHE A 48 -13.76 5.22 -7.40
C PHE A 48 -14.16 5.19 -8.88
N PHE A 49 -13.27 4.74 -9.77
CA PHE A 49 -13.59 4.62 -11.20
C PHE A 49 -14.70 3.59 -11.47
N ILE A 50 -14.69 2.44 -10.79
CA ILE A 50 -15.74 1.43 -10.94
C ILE A 50 -17.09 1.98 -10.48
N LEU A 51 -17.11 2.77 -9.40
CA LEU A 51 -18.31 3.42 -8.89
C LEU A 51 -18.86 4.43 -9.91
N LEU A 52 -18.00 5.25 -10.53
CA LEU A 52 -18.40 6.17 -11.60
C LEU A 52 -19.00 5.44 -12.80
N ILE A 53 -18.33 4.39 -13.29
CA ILE A 53 -18.81 3.60 -14.44
C ILE A 53 -20.15 2.92 -14.10
N GLY A 54 -20.26 2.31 -12.93
CA GLY A 54 -21.50 1.69 -12.45
C GLY A 54 -22.64 2.69 -12.29
N GLY A 55 -22.34 3.90 -11.79
CA GLY A 55 -23.30 4.99 -11.65
C GLY A 55 -23.81 5.51 -12.98
N ILE A 56 -22.91 5.75 -13.94
CA ILE A 56 -23.28 6.15 -15.30
C ILE A 56 -24.16 5.06 -15.95
N GLN A 57 -23.76 3.79 -15.84
CA GLN A 57 -24.54 2.66 -16.37
C GLN A 57 -25.92 2.55 -15.71
N PHE A 58 -26.05 2.89 -14.43
CA PHE A 58 -27.33 2.91 -13.71
C PHE A 58 -28.24 4.05 -14.18
N ILE A 59 -27.68 5.22 -14.50
CA ILE A 59 -28.46 6.36 -15.02
C ILE A 59 -28.89 6.11 -16.47
N THR A 60 -28.01 5.56 -17.31
CA THR A 60 -28.28 5.35 -18.74
C THR A 60 -29.11 4.11 -19.04
N SER A 61 -29.33 3.22 -18.07
CA SER A 61 -30.07 1.97 -18.27
C SER A 61 -31.57 2.17 -18.53
N GLY A 62 -32.12 3.36 -18.28
CA GLY A 62 -33.41 3.80 -18.86
C GLY A 62 -34.64 2.92 -18.59
N GLY A 63 -34.58 1.97 -17.65
CA GLY A 63 -35.65 1.01 -17.36
C GLY A 63 -35.44 -0.42 -17.90
N ASP A 64 -34.36 -0.68 -18.63
CA ASP A 64 -33.97 -2.06 -18.97
C ASP A 64 -33.49 -2.80 -17.71
N LYS A 65 -34.23 -3.86 -17.35
CA LYS A 65 -33.98 -4.66 -16.15
C LYS A 65 -32.59 -5.29 -16.16
N ALA A 66 -32.13 -5.79 -17.31
CA ALA A 66 -30.84 -6.47 -17.41
C ALA A 66 -29.68 -5.50 -17.13
N GLN A 67 -29.72 -4.31 -17.74
CA GLN A 67 -28.70 -3.29 -17.56
C GLN A 67 -28.73 -2.69 -16.15
N MET A 68 -29.92 -2.53 -15.57
CA MET A 68 -30.09 -2.04 -14.21
C MET A 68 -29.53 -3.04 -13.18
N GLU A 69 -29.75 -4.33 -13.38
CA GLU A 69 -29.20 -5.38 -12.51
C GLU A 69 -27.67 -5.44 -12.59
N ALA A 70 -27.11 -5.38 -13.81
CA ALA A 70 -25.67 -5.32 -14.02
C ALA A 70 -25.03 -4.07 -13.36
N ALA A 71 -25.67 -2.91 -13.49
CA ALA A 71 -25.21 -1.67 -12.87
C ALA A 71 -25.25 -1.74 -11.33
N ARG A 72 -26.32 -2.30 -10.75
CA ARG A 72 -26.43 -2.55 -9.30
C ARG A 72 -25.35 -3.50 -8.81
N GLY A 73 -25.05 -4.56 -9.55
CA GLY A 73 -23.95 -5.47 -9.26
C GLY A 73 -22.61 -4.74 -9.19
N ARG A 74 -22.31 -3.90 -10.20
CA ARG A 74 -21.09 -3.06 -10.23
C ARG A 74 -21.01 -2.06 -9.09
N LEU A 75 -22.12 -1.40 -8.76
CA LEU A 75 -22.17 -0.47 -7.62
C LEU A 75 -21.91 -1.19 -6.30
N THR A 76 -22.50 -2.37 -6.12
CA THR A 76 -22.34 -3.16 -4.91
C THR A 76 -20.89 -3.62 -4.74
N THR A 77 -20.25 -4.11 -5.79
CA THR A 77 -18.84 -4.52 -5.74
C THR A 77 -17.91 -3.33 -5.50
N ALA A 78 -18.20 -2.16 -6.10
CA ALA A 78 -17.44 -0.93 -5.85
C ALA A 78 -17.55 -0.47 -4.39
N ILE A 79 -18.77 -0.50 -3.81
CA ILE A 79 -19.01 -0.12 -2.42
C ILE A 79 -18.30 -1.07 -1.46
N ILE A 80 -18.40 -2.39 -1.69
CA ILE A 80 -17.70 -3.39 -0.88
C ILE A 80 -16.18 -3.17 -0.96
N GLY A 81 -15.64 -2.94 -2.16
CA GLY A 81 -14.23 -2.61 -2.34
C GLY A 81 -13.80 -1.38 -1.55
N LEU A 82 -14.61 -0.32 -1.57
CA LEU A 82 -14.34 0.91 -0.83
C LEU A 82 -14.38 0.67 0.70
N ILE A 83 -15.37 -0.08 1.19
CA ILE A 83 -15.48 -0.45 2.62
C ILE A 83 -14.25 -1.25 3.07
N LEU A 84 -13.76 -2.19 2.26
CA LEU A 84 -12.57 -2.95 2.58
C LEU A 84 -11.33 -2.06 2.70
N VAL A 85 -11.12 -1.15 1.74
CA VAL A 85 -10.01 -0.17 1.80
C VAL A 85 -10.09 0.67 3.07
N PHE A 86 -11.28 1.22 3.38
CA PHE A 86 -11.48 1.99 4.61
C PHE A 86 -11.22 1.17 5.87
N SER A 87 -11.62 -0.11 5.87
CA SER A 87 -11.39 -1.01 7.01
C SER A 87 -9.90 -1.24 7.24
N VAL A 88 -9.12 -1.51 6.18
CA VAL A 88 -7.67 -1.68 6.27
C VAL A 88 -7.00 -0.39 6.74
N PHE A 89 -7.41 0.76 6.19
CA PHE A 89 -6.90 2.06 6.62
C PHE A 89 -7.15 2.31 8.11
N ALA A 90 -8.37 2.03 8.60
CA ALA A 90 -8.73 2.18 10.01
C ALA A 90 -7.88 1.27 10.90
N ILE A 91 -7.69 0.00 10.53
CA ILE A 91 -6.83 -0.94 11.26
C ILE A 91 -5.39 -0.41 11.29
N MET A 92 -4.84 0.04 10.15
CA MET A 92 -3.49 0.59 10.08
C MET A 92 -3.31 1.82 10.97
N LYS A 93 -4.32 2.70 11.03
CA LYS A 93 -4.30 3.86 11.92
C LYS A 93 -4.25 3.43 13.39
N VAL A 94 -5.12 2.51 13.80
CA VAL A 94 -5.15 1.99 15.17
C VAL A 94 -3.84 1.30 15.54
N LEU A 95 -3.26 0.51 14.63
CA LEU A 95 -1.95 -0.10 14.84
C LEU A 95 -0.83 0.94 14.93
N GLY A 96 -0.86 1.97 14.08
CA GLY A 96 0.10 3.07 14.13
C GLY A 96 0.07 3.82 15.47
N ASP A 97 -1.14 4.12 15.95
CA ASP A 97 -1.36 4.77 17.24
C ASP A 97 -0.90 3.87 18.41
N PHE A 98 -1.12 2.55 18.32
CA PHE A 98 -0.72 1.58 19.36
C PHE A 98 0.80 1.38 19.44
N PHE A 99 1.48 1.33 18.29
CA PHE A 99 2.93 1.15 18.22
C PHE A 99 3.71 2.48 18.25
N GLY A 100 3.03 3.63 18.24
CA GLY A 100 3.65 4.97 18.21
C GLY A 100 4.41 5.26 16.91
N ILE A 101 4.05 4.62 15.80
CA ILE A 101 4.73 4.73 14.50
C ILE A 101 3.75 5.13 13.41
N ASN A 102 4.17 6.05 12.53
CA ASN A 102 3.35 6.49 11.40
C ASN A 102 3.41 5.48 10.24
N LEU A 103 2.58 4.43 10.29
CA LEU A 103 2.49 3.38 9.27
C LEU A 103 1.96 3.88 7.91
N LEU A 104 1.25 5.00 7.92
CA LEU A 104 0.64 5.60 6.74
C LEU A 104 1.59 6.58 6.01
N GLN A 105 2.75 6.88 6.61
CA GLN A 105 3.70 7.80 6.03
C GLN A 105 4.68 7.04 5.13
N ILE A 106 4.60 7.31 3.82
CA ILE A 106 5.53 6.80 2.83
C ILE A 106 6.91 7.43 3.08
N ASN A 107 7.78 6.73 3.80
CA ASN A 107 9.13 7.21 4.09
C ASN A 107 10.15 6.50 3.18
N LEU A 108 10.30 7.02 1.95
CA LEU A 108 11.21 6.53 0.91
C LEU A 108 12.65 7.05 1.06
N GLU A 109 12.94 7.85 2.10
CA GLU A 109 14.26 8.46 2.32
C GLU A 109 15.47 7.49 2.37
N PRO A 110 15.37 6.18 2.65
CA PRO A 110 16.56 5.33 2.61
C PRO A 110 16.98 4.89 1.20
N LEU A 111 16.11 5.01 0.18
CA LEU A 111 16.30 4.36 -1.13
C LEU A 111 16.78 5.30 -2.24
N MET A 112 16.92 6.59 -1.97
CA MET A 112 17.61 7.51 -2.88
C MET A 112 19.11 7.35 -2.69
N LEU A 113 19.70 6.51 -3.55
CA LEU A 113 21.12 6.51 -3.85
C LEU A 113 21.51 7.93 -4.30
N LYS A 114 22.55 8.50 -3.68
CA LYS A 114 23.26 9.63 -4.27
C LYS A 114 24.22 9.10 -5.33
#